data_AF-A0A9P6XJC9-F1
#
_entry.id   AF-A0A9P6XJC9-F1
#
_cell.length_a   1.000
_cell.length_b   1.000
_cell.length_c   1.000
_cell.angle_alpha   90.00
_cell.angle_beta   90.00
_cell.angle_gamma   90.00
#
_symmetry.space_group_name_H-M   'P 1'
#
loop_
_entity.id
_entity.type
_entity.pdbx_description
1 polymer ?
#
loop_
_entity_poly.entity_id
_entity_poly.type
_entity_poly.pdbx_seq_one_letter_code
_entity_poly.pdbx_strand_id
1 'polypeptide(L)'
;MNYLCSFPRFSICLEIGSSLSNLADDRKEVNWPALVEDMKEFIVNHYDGKSLICERGDWKRRLKSMAKSLGFKIIRFNEDAWQNIHETLITLQIQYKSSTKSSKSNYKLSEAEKDCIVANYDNTEKEDRWFLSTDPDDQVWKDYFTLAELNEIKSVNIKPLKNIPEELESYLDLYDKEWENGLDLYEFADKSMIGVSELLFHQQGLVLNDYSESDLLHQL
;
A
#
# COMPACT_ATOMS: atom_id res chain seq x y z
N MET A 1 -10.85 -16.61 16.27
CA MET A 1 -11.07 -16.19 14.87
C MET A 1 -10.01 -15.17 14.57
N ASN A 2 -8.97 -15.57 13.84
CA ASN A 2 -7.79 -14.74 13.60
C ASN A 2 -8.03 -13.88 12.36
N TYR A 3 -8.25 -12.58 12.55
CA TYR A 3 -8.10 -11.60 11.49
C TYR A 3 -6.61 -11.29 11.39
N LEU A 4 -5.90 -11.99 10.52
CA LEU A 4 -4.60 -11.53 10.05
C LEU A 4 -4.88 -10.26 9.25
N CYS A 5 -4.40 -9.12 9.73
CA CYS A 5 -4.32 -7.88 8.95
C CYS A 5 -3.54 -8.20 7.67
N SER A 6 -4.27 -8.34 6.56
CA SER A 6 -3.69 -8.53 5.23
C SER A 6 -2.99 -7.24 4.85
N PHE A 7 -1.67 -7.20 5.03
CA PHE A 7 -0.85 -6.18 4.38
C PHE A 7 -1.00 -6.38 2.86
N PRO A 8 -1.38 -5.35 2.07
CA PRO A 8 -1.63 -5.50 0.64
C PRO A 8 -0.45 -6.11 -0.12
N ARG A 9 0.78 -5.86 0.35
CA ARG A 9 2.01 -6.44 -0.23
C ARG A 9 2.16 -7.94 0.03
N PHE A 10 1.72 -8.43 1.19
CA PHE A 10 1.82 -9.85 1.55
C PHE A 10 0.88 -10.70 0.68
N SER A 11 -0.32 -10.21 0.40
CA SER A 11 -1.29 -10.87 -0.48
C SER A 11 -0.75 -11.07 -1.90
N ILE A 12 -0.03 -10.08 -2.45
CA ILE A 12 0.49 -10.14 -3.82
C ILE A 12 1.60 -11.20 -3.95
N CYS A 13 2.51 -11.28 -2.98
CA CYS A 13 3.61 -12.25 -3.04
C CYS A 13 3.11 -13.69 -2.95
N LEU A 14 2.13 -13.96 -2.09
CA LEU A 14 1.51 -15.28 -1.96
C LEU A 14 0.81 -15.72 -3.24
N GLU A 15 0.04 -14.82 -3.86
CA GLU A 15 -0.70 -15.15 -5.08
C GLU A 15 0.25 -15.50 -6.23
N ILE A 16 1.29 -14.68 -6.42
CA ILE A 16 2.32 -14.95 -7.44
C ILE A 16 3.03 -16.28 -7.16
N GLY A 17 3.38 -16.56 -5.91
CA GLY A 17 4.04 -17.81 -5.51
C GLY A 17 3.16 -19.04 -5.76
N SER A 18 1.86 -18.93 -5.49
CA SER A 18 0.86 -19.97 -5.77
C SER A 18 0.77 -20.26 -7.26
N SER A 19 0.58 -19.22 -8.07
CA SER A 19 0.50 -19.34 -9.54
C SER A 19 1.76 -19.97 -10.15
N LEU A 20 2.95 -19.51 -9.73
CA LEU A 20 4.22 -20.09 -10.17
C LEU A 20 4.34 -21.57 -9.82
N SER A 21 3.92 -21.97 -8.61
CA SER A 21 3.99 -23.37 -8.15
C SER A 21 3.02 -24.26 -8.90
N ASN A 22 1.83 -23.76 -9.24
CA ASN A 22 0.81 -24.49 -9.99
C ASN A 22 1.18 -24.70 -11.46
N LEU A 23 1.91 -23.76 -12.05
CA LEU A 23 2.26 -23.77 -13.48
C LEU A 23 3.66 -24.32 -13.78
N ALA A 24 4.49 -24.54 -12.76
CA ALA A 24 5.83 -25.07 -12.93
C ALA A 24 5.80 -26.54 -13.36
N ASP A 25 6.65 -26.88 -14.32
CA ASP A 25 6.92 -28.28 -14.66
C ASP A 25 7.92 -28.93 -13.68
N ASP A 26 8.22 -30.22 -13.90
CA ASP A 26 9.20 -30.98 -13.10
C ASP A 26 10.61 -30.35 -13.09
N ARG A 27 10.90 -29.45 -14.03
CA ARG A 27 12.18 -28.73 -14.17
C ARG A 27 12.15 -27.34 -13.54
N LYS A 28 11.05 -26.97 -12.86
CA LYS A 28 10.80 -25.63 -12.33
C LYS A 28 10.79 -24.56 -13.42
N GLU A 29 10.43 -24.92 -14.65
CA GLU A 29 10.23 -23.97 -15.74
C GLU A 29 8.76 -23.55 -15.80
N VAL A 30 8.51 -22.24 -15.92
CA VAL A 30 7.16 -21.67 -16.01
C VAL A 30 7.00 -20.94 -17.34
N ASN A 31 5.94 -21.28 -18.07
CA ASN A 31 5.60 -20.64 -19.34
C ASN A 31 5.03 -19.24 -19.11
N TRP A 32 5.66 -18.20 -19.69
CA TRP A 32 5.25 -16.81 -19.46
C TRP A 32 3.80 -16.50 -19.87
N PRO A 33 3.34 -16.84 -21.10
CA PRO A 33 1.93 -16.69 -21.46
C PRO A 33 0.96 -17.35 -20.49
N ALA A 34 1.25 -18.57 -20.02
CA ALA A 34 0.38 -19.27 -19.07
C ALA A 34 0.31 -18.53 -17.72
N LEU A 35 1.45 -18.05 -17.21
CA LEU A 35 1.53 -17.28 -15.97
C LEU A 35 0.76 -15.96 -16.05
N VAL A 36 0.88 -15.26 -17.18
CA VAL A 36 0.18 -13.98 -17.38
C VAL A 36 -1.33 -14.19 -17.47
N GLU A 37 -1.79 -15.25 -18.12
CA GLU A 37 -3.22 -15.57 -18.22
C GLU A 37 -3.79 -16.00 -16.86
N ASP A 38 -3.08 -16.83 -16.09
CA ASP A 38 -3.50 -17.25 -14.74
C ASP A 38 -3.62 -16.06 -13.78
N MET A 39 -2.67 -15.12 -13.84
CA MET A 39 -2.65 -13.93 -13.00
C MET A 39 -3.56 -12.79 -13.49
N LYS A 40 -4.23 -12.95 -14.64
CA LYS A 40 -4.96 -11.87 -15.32
C LYS A 40 -5.98 -11.16 -14.42
N GLU A 41 -6.86 -11.93 -13.80
CA GLU A 41 -7.93 -11.37 -12.95
C GLU A 41 -7.35 -10.65 -11.73
N PHE A 42 -6.33 -11.24 -11.11
CA PHE A 42 -5.66 -10.65 -9.96
C PHE A 42 -4.97 -9.32 -10.29
N ILE A 43 -4.28 -9.26 -11.43
CA ILE A 43 -3.64 -8.04 -11.94
C ILE A 43 -4.67 -6.95 -12.20
N VAL A 44 -5.79 -7.30 -12.84
CA VAL A 44 -6.88 -6.36 -13.15
C VAL A 44 -7.51 -5.80 -11.87
N ASN A 45 -7.73 -6.64 -10.85
CA ASN A 45 -8.31 -6.24 -9.58
C ASN A 45 -7.40 -5.36 -8.72
N HIS A 46 -6.08 -5.39 -8.98
CA HIS A 46 -5.08 -4.58 -8.27
C HIS A 46 -4.61 -3.36 -9.06
N TYR A 47 -5.26 -3.04 -10.17
CA TYR A 47 -4.90 -1.88 -10.99
C TYR A 47 -5.25 -0.57 -10.27
N ASP A 48 -4.24 0.27 -10.05
CA ASP A 48 -4.36 1.53 -9.29
C ASP A 48 -4.61 2.77 -10.18
N GLY A 49 -4.85 2.56 -11.48
CA GLY A 49 -5.11 3.64 -12.44
C GLY A 49 -3.86 4.33 -13.00
N LYS A 50 -2.65 3.85 -12.69
CA LYS A 50 -1.40 4.31 -13.33
C LYS A 50 -1.39 4.09 -14.84
N SER A 51 -0.38 4.63 -15.53
CA SER A 51 -0.23 4.35 -16.96
C SER A 51 -0.06 2.84 -17.21
N LEU A 52 -0.73 2.31 -18.25
CA LEU A 52 -0.67 0.88 -18.61
C LEU A 52 0.78 0.40 -18.86
N ILE A 53 1.64 1.30 -19.34
CA ILE A 53 3.06 1.03 -19.56
C ILE A 53 3.78 0.80 -18.23
N CYS A 54 3.54 1.66 -17.24
CA CYS A 54 4.09 1.52 -15.88
C CYS A 54 3.56 0.25 -15.22
N GLU A 55 2.25 0.03 -15.28
CA GLU A 55 1.60 -1.13 -14.66
C GLU A 55 2.16 -2.45 -15.18
N ARG A 56 2.27 -2.58 -16.51
CA ARG A 56 2.91 -3.73 -17.17
C ARG A 56 4.35 -3.92 -16.70
N GLY A 57 5.11 -2.83 -16.60
CA GLY A 57 6.50 -2.85 -16.13
C GLY A 57 6.63 -3.34 -14.69
N ASP A 58 5.75 -2.88 -13.82
CA ASP A 58 5.74 -3.21 -12.39
C ASP A 58 5.41 -4.68 -12.17
N TRP A 59 4.34 -5.18 -12.77
CA TRP A 59 3.98 -6.60 -12.69
C TRP A 59 5.04 -7.50 -13.30
N LYS A 60 5.62 -7.12 -14.44
CA LYS A 60 6.73 -7.87 -15.04
C LYS A 60 7.92 -8.00 -14.09
N ARG A 61 8.29 -6.91 -13.40
CA ARG A 61 9.37 -6.93 -12.40
C ARG A 61 9.01 -7.83 -11.21
N ARG A 62 7.79 -7.71 -10.67
CA ARG A 62 7.31 -8.50 -9.53
C ARG A 62 7.30 -10.00 -9.82
N LEU A 63 6.70 -10.42 -10.94
CA LEU A 63 6.64 -11.83 -11.36
C LEU A 63 8.04 -12.41 -11.55
N LYS A 64 8.93 -11.69 -12.23
CA LYS A 64 10.32 -12.13 -12.44
C LYS A 64 11.12 -12.22 -11.15
N SER A 65 10.96 -11.22 -10.27
CA SER A 65 11.63 -11.20 -8.97
C SER A 65 11.21 -12.41 -8.13
N MET A 66 9.91 -12.68 -8.08
CA MET A 66 9.36 -13.80 -7.30
C MET A 66 9.75 -15.16 -7.89
N ALA A 67 9.72 -15.31 -9.21
CA ALA A 67 10.22 -16.52 -9.86
C ALA A 67 11.70 -16.77 -9.51
N LYS A 68 12.53 -15.73 -9.58
CA LYS A 68 13.95 -15.83 -9.22
C LYS A 68 14.15 -16.22 -7.75
N SER A 69 13.42 -15.59 -6.81
CA SER A 69 13.56 -15.89 -5.38
C SER A 69 13.13 -17.31 -5.02
N LEU A 70 12.13 -17.86 -5.71
CA LEU A 70 11.64 -19.23 -5.52
C LEU A 70 12.40 -20.28 -6.33
N GLY A 71 13.37 -19.86 -7.17
CA GLY A 71 14.16 -20.77 -8.01
C GLY A 71 13.43 -21.32 -9.23
N PHE A 72 12.42 -20.62 -9.72
CA PHE A 72 11.74 -20.92 -11.00
C PHE A 72 12.41 -20.20 -12.16
N LYS A 73 12.37 -20.82 -13.35
CA LYS A 73 12.88 -20.25 -14.59
C LYS A 73 11.72 -19.95 -15.54
N ILE A 74 11.55 -18.67 -15.88
CA ILE A 74 10.51 -18.26 -16.83
C ILE A 74 10.99 -18.52 -18.26
N ILE A 75 10.21 -19.26 -19.04
CA ILE A 75 10.49 -19.59 -20.45
C ILE A 75 9.48 -18.93 -21.40
N ARG A 76 9.86 -18.82 -22.68
CA ARG A 76 9.02 -18.29 -23.78
C ARG A 76 8.41 -16.93 -23.48
N PHE A 77 9.28 -15.96 -23.19
CA PHE A 77 8.86 -14.59 -22.96
C PHE A 77 8.25 -14.00 -24.25
N ASN A 78 6.92 -13.94 -24.32
CA ASN A 78 6.17 -13.27 -25.39
C ASN A 78 5.50 -12.01 -24.82
N GLU A 79 5.66 -10.87 -25.51
CA GLU A 79 5.00 -9.62 -25.15
C GLU A 79 3.48 -9.66 -25.42
N ASP A 80 3.03 -10.44 -26.41
CA ASP A 80 1.61 -10.50 -26.78
C ASP A 80 0.71 -11.07 -25.68
N ALA A 81 1.28 -11.83 -24.74
CA ALA A 81 0.53 -12.38 -23.60
C ALA A 81 -0.14 -11.28 -22.74
N TRP A 82 0.40 -10.06 -22.77
CA TRP A 82 -0.17 -8.92 -22.04
C TRP A 82 -1.31 -8.21 -22.77
N GLN A 83 -1.53 -8.50 -24.05
CA GLN A 83 -2.52 -7.80 -24.87
C GLN A 83 -3.93 -7.95 -24.29
N ASN A 84 -4.28 -9.15 -23.82
CA ASN A 84 -5.57 -9.43 -23.17
C ASN A 84 -5.80 -8.59 -21.90
N ILE A 85 -4.76 -8.46 -21.07
CA ILE A 85 -4.82 -7.62 -19.86
C ILE A 85 -4.94 -6.16 -20.27
N HIS A 86 -4.15 -5.72 -21.25
CA HIS A 86 -4.14 -4.35 -21.74
C HIS A 86 -5.51 -3.90 -22.25
N GLU A 87 -6.19 -4.73 -23.04
CA GLU A 87 -7.55 -4.46 -23.51
C GLU A 87 -8.55 -4.34 -22.35
N THR A 88 -8.47 -5.25 -21.37
CA THR A 88 -9.33 -5.23 -20.18
C THR A 88 -9.13 -3.95 -19.36
N LEU A 89 -7.87 -3.55 -19.15
CA LEU A 89 -7.52 -2.33 -18.41
C LEU A 89 -7.91 -1.05 -19.18
N ILE A 90 -7.84 -1.04 -20.52
CA ILE A 90 -8.35 0.08 -21.33
C ILE A 90 -9.85 0.23 -21.12
N THR A 91 -10.62 -0.86 -21.17
CA THR A 91 -12.07 -0.82 -20.95
C THR A 91 -12.40 -0.24 -19.58
N LEU A 92 -11.68 -0.69 -18.54
CA LEU A 92 -11.82 -0.13 -17.20
C LEU A 92 -11.46 1.35 -17.16
N GLN A 93 -10.34 1.74 -17.76
CA GLN A 93 -9.91 3.14 -17.76
C GLN A 93 -10.89 4.05 -18.50
N ILE A 94 -11.51 3.58 -19.59
CA ILE A 94 -12.57 4.30 -20.31
C ILE A 94 -13.81 4.45 -19.42
N GLN A 95 -14.22 3.38 -18.72
CA GLN A 95 -15.36 3.40 -17.80
C GLN A 95 -15.13 4.36 -16.61
N TYR A 96 -13.92 4.43 -16.06
CA TYR A 96 -13.57 5.39 -15.01
C TYR A 96 -13.48 6.83 -15.53
N LYS A 97 -12.94 7.04 -16.74
CA LYS A 97 -12.84 8.37 -17.37
C LYS A 97 -14.19 8.91 -17.84
N SER A 98 -15.15 8.06 -18.22
CA SER A 98 -16.53 8.50 -18.51
C SER A 98 -17.29 8.89 -17.24
N SER A 99 -16.85 8.44 -16.06
CA SER A 99 -17.35 8.90 -14.75
C SER A 99 -16.68 10.18 -14.25
N THR A 100 -15.44 10.47 -14.70
CA THR A 100 -14.72 11.68 -14.31
C THR A 100 -14.27 12.49 -15.54
N LYS A 101 -15.16 13.36 -16.02
CA LYS A 101 -14.70 14.58 -16.71
C LYS A 101 -13.93 15.42 -15.70
N SER A 102 -12.63 15.14 -15.55
CA SER A 102 -11.69 16.01 -14.86
C SER A 102 -11.48 17.27 -15.70
N SER A 103 -12.33 18.27 -15.49
CA SER A 103 -11.96 19.65 -15.74
C SER A 103 -11.08 20.11 -14.58
N LYS A 104 -10.03 20.88 -14.87
CA LYS A 104 -9.53 21.91 -13.96
C LYS A 104 -10.74 22.70 -13.46
N SER A 105 -11.30 22.37 -12.31
CA SER A 105 -12.38 23.14 -11.75
C SER A 105 -12.31 23.05 -10.23
N ASN A 106 -12.62 24.18 -9.61
CA ASN A 106 -12.97 24.31 -8.21
C ASN A 106 -14.24 23.50 -7.95
N TYR A 107 -14.16 22.18 -8.06
CA TYR A 107 -15.31 21.31 -7.93
C TYR A 107 -15.78 21.38 -6.47
N LYS A 108 -16.99 21.91 -6.32
CA LYS A 108 -17.71 21.94 -5.05
C LYS A 108 -18.65 20.76 -5.06
N LEU A 109 -18.56 19.93 -4.01
CA LEU A 109 -19.51 18.84 -3.78
C LEU A 109 -20.93 19.37 -3.87
N SER A 110 -21.78 18.66 -4.62
CA SER A 110 -23.22 18.91 -4.61
C SER A 110 -23.82 18.55 -3.26
N GLU A 111 -25.00 19.08 -2.95
CA GLU A 111 -25.66 18.80 -1.68
C GLU A 111 -25.94 17.31 -1.49
N ALA A 112 -26.34 16.61 -2.56
CA ALA A 112 -26.57 15.17 -2.54
C ALA A 112 -25.28 14.36 -2.23
N GLU A 113 -24.11 14.83 -2.69
CA GLU A 113 -22.84 14.18 -2.39
C GLU A 113 -22.40 14.42 -0.95
N LYS A 114 -22.64 15.63 -0.43
CA LYS A 114 -22.42 15.89 1.00
C LYS A 114 -23.34 15.02 1.86
N ASP A 115 -24.62 14.93 1.51
CA ASP A 115 -25.60 14.09 2.21
C ASP A 115 -25.18 12.62 2.20
N CYS A 116 -24.67 12.13 1.06
CA CYS A 116 -24.14 10.77 0.94
C CYS A 116 -22.91 10.55 1.84
N ILE A 117 -21.97 11.50 1.87
CA ILE A 117 -20.79 11.44 2.73
C ILE A 117 -21.19 11.45 4.22
N VAL A 118 -22.13 12.31 4.61
CA VAL A 118 -22.66 12.36 5.98
C VAL A 118 -23.34 11.06 6.36
N ALA A 119 -24.19 10.51 5.47
CA ALA A 119 -24.85 9.23 5.71
C ALA A 119 -23.83 8.09 5.87
N ASN A 120 -22.75 8.07 5.08
CA ASN A 120 -21.68 7.07 5.23
C ASN A 120 -20.94 7.22 6.56
N TYR A 121 -20.67 8.45 6.98
CA TYR A 121 -20.05 8.74 8.27
C TYR A 121 -20.94 8.30 9.45
N ASP A 122 -22.24 8.60 9.39
CA ASP A 122 -23.20 8.25 10.44
C ASP A 122 -23.42 6.73 10.55
N ASN A 123 -23.38 6.02 9.42
CA ASN A 123 -23.49 4.56 9.38
C ASN A 123 -22.23 3.83 9.84
N THR A 124 -21.10 4.54 10.05
CA THR A 124 -19.87 3.94 10.55
C THR A 124 -19.96 3.78 12.07
N GLU A 125 -19.70 2.57 12.57
CA GLU A 125 -19.66 2.29 14.00
C GLU A 125 -18.67 3.23 14.69
N LYS A 126 -19.04 3.74 15.87
CA LYS A 126 -18.25 4.76 16.57
C LYS A 126 -16.81 4.30 16.89
N GLU A 127 -16.58 3.00 16.92
CA GLU A 127 -15.27 2.39 17.20
C GLU A 127 -14.36 2.32 15.95
N ASP A 128 -14.94 2.43 14.74
CA ASP A 128 -14.22 2.36 13.46
C ASP A 128 -13.96 3.74 12.83
N ARG A 129 -14.37 4.81 13.52
CA ARG A 129 -14.12 6.18 13.06
C ARG A 129 -12.67 6.55 13.34
N TRP A 130 -11.95 6.93 12.30
CA TRP A 130 -10.60 7.46 12.41
C TRP A 130 -10.65 8.83 13.11
N PHE A 131 -10.06 8.91 14.30
CA PHE A 131 -9.83 10.18 14.97
C PHE A 131 -8.45 10.67 14.56
N LEU A 132 -8.41 11.81 13.88
CA LEU A 132 -7.16 12.50 13.64
C LEU A 132 -6.72 13.09 15.00
N SER A 133 -5.70 12.51 15.62
CA SER A 133 -5.10 13.04 16.84
C SER A 133 -4.25 14.26 16.47
N THR A 134 -4.90 15.40 16.30
CA THR A 134 -4.22 16.68 16.14
C THR A 134 -4.25 17.42 17.46
N ASP A 135 -3.10 17.91 17.90
CA ASP A 135 -2.98 18.75 19.08
C ASP A 135 -3.73 20.09 18.85
N PRO A 136 -4.84 20.35 19.54
CA PRO A 136 -5.60 21.59 19.38
C PRO A 136 -4.87 22.81 19.95
N ASP A 137 -3.72 22.63 20.62
CA ASP A 137 -2.87 23.72 21.09
C ASP A 137 -1.82 24.20 20.07
N ASP A 138 -1.64 23.49 18.95
CA ASP A 138 -0.75 23.90 17.87
C ASP A 138 -1.19 25.27 17.29
N GLN A 139 -0.21 26.13 17.06
CA GLN A 139 -0.40 27.50 16.59
C GLN A 139 -1.16 27.57 15.27
N VAL A 140 -1.01 26.57 14.39
CA VAL A 140 -1.73 26.49 13.11
C VAL A 140 -3.25 26.53 13.34
N TRP A 141 -3.76 25.91 14.41
CA TRP A 141 -5.20 25.86 14.67
C TRP A 141 -5.78 27.20 15.07
N LYS A 142 -5.00 28.04 15.75
CA LYS A 142 -5.43 29.39 16.18
C LYS A 142 -5.63 30.34 15.01
N ASP A 143 -5.04 30.05 13.85
CA ASP A 143 -5.20 30.83 12.63
C ASP A 143 -6.51 30.48 11.90
N TYR A 144 -7.09 29.30 12.14
CA TYR A 144 -8.28 28.79 11.44
C TYR A 144 -9.53 28.67 12.31
N PHE A 145 -9.39 28.51 13.63
CA PHE A 145 -10.50 28.29 14.55
C PHE A 145 -10.60 29.38 15.60
N THR A 146 -11.83 29.67 15.99
CA THR A 146 -12.11 30.55 17.13
C THR A 146 -11.79 29.84 18.44
N LEU A 147 -11.55 30.62 19.51
CA LEU A 147 -11.32 30.08 20.85
C LEU A 147 -12.47 29.18 21.34
N ALA A 148 -13.71 29.47 20.93
CA ALA A 148 -14.88 28.67 21.29
C ALA A 148 -14.85 27.30 20.60
N GLU A 149 -14.55 27.24 19.30
CA GLU A 149 -14.42 25.99 18.55
C GLU A 149 -13.23 25.15 19.05
N LEU A 150 -12.10 25.79 19.39
CA LEU A 150 -10.96 25.10 20.01
C LEU A 150 -11.34 24.47 21.36
N ASN A 151 -12.11 25.18 22.18
CA ASN A 151 -12.60 24.64 23.44
C ASN A 151 -13.60 23.50 23.24
N GLU A 152 -14.44 23.56 22.20
CA GLU A 152 -15.32 22.47 21.82
C GLU A 152 -14.53 21.22 21.40
N ILE A 153 -13.54 21.38 20.52
CA ILE A 153 -12.63 20.30 20.08
C ILE A 153 -11.92 19.67 21.28
N LYS A 154 -11.40 20.49 22.20
CA LYS A 154 -10.78 20.02 23.45
C LYS A 154 -11.75 19.29 24.38
N SER A 155 -13.04 19.64 24.33
CA SER A 155 -14.08 19.02 25.15
C SER A 155 -14.60 17.70 24.57
N VAL A 156 -14.29 17.40 23.29
CA VAL A 156 -14.62 16.10 22.70
C VAL A 156 -13.82 15.05 23.46
N ASN A 157 -14.55 14.25 24.23
CA ASN A 157 -14.03 13.23 25.11
C ASN A 157 -13.35 12.15 24.26
N ILE A 158 -12.05 12.34 23.99
CA ILE A 158 -11.19 11.34 23.37
C ILE A 158 -11.26 10.14 24.30
N LYS A 159 -11.97 9.09 23.87
CA LYS A 159 -11.99 7.84 24.63
C LYS A 159 -10.52 7.44 24.80
N PRO A 160 -10.03 7.24 26.04
CA PRO A 160 -8.68 6.77 26.24
C PRO A 160 -8.51 5.49 25.42
N LEU A 161 -7.43 5.42 24.64
CA LEU A 161 -7.06 4.22 23.91
C LEU A 161 -7.07 3.05 24.91
N LYS A 162 -7.79 1.97 24.57
CA LYS A 162 -7.73 0.72 25.36
C LYS A 162 -6.25 0.33 25.47
N ASN A 163 -5.85 -0.22 26.63
CA ASN A 163 -4.47 -0.63 26.92
C ASN A 163 -3.81 -1.22 25.67
N ILE A 164 -2.84 -0.48 25.15
CA ILE A 164 -2.03 -0.91 24.02
C ILE A 164 -1.23 -2.14 24.50
N PRO A 165 -1.13 -3.23 23.73
CA PRO A 165 -0.26 -4.33 24.07
C PRO A 165 1.17 -3.83 24.35
N GLU A 166 1.80 -4.36 25.40
CA GLU A 166 3.15 -3.94 25.86
C GLU A 166 4.20 -3.94 24.73
N GLU A 167 4.06 -4.85 23.76
CA GLU A 167 4.90 -4.88 22.56
C GLU A 167 4.77 -3.61 21.70
N LEU A 168 3.55 -3.15 21.46
CA LEU A 168 3.29 -1.94 20.67
C LEU A 168 3.64 -0.68 21.46
N GLU A 169 3.47 -0.69 22.78
CA GLU A 169 3.91 0.40 23.66
C GLU A 169 5.45 0.53 23.60
N SER A 170 6.17 -0.59 23.74
CA SER A 170 7.64 -0.60 23.61
C SER A 170 8.12 -0.15 22.23
N TYR A 171 7.34 -0.39 21.17
CA TYR A 171 7.64 0.08 19.83
C TYR A 171 7.39 1.58 19.68
N LEU A 172 6.28 2.11 20.23
CA LEU A 172 5.97 3.53 20.21
C LEU A 172 7.01 4.34 21.00
N ASP A 173 7.50 3.80 22.12
CA ASP A 173 8.57 4.40 22.91
C ASP A 173 9.88 4.55 22.13
N LEU A 174 10.10 3.76 21.08
CA LEU A 174 11.26 3.94 20.20
C LEU A 174 11.19 5.24 19.39
N TYR A 175 9.98 5.72 19.12
CA TYR A 175 9.71 6.96 18.39
C TYR A 175 9.59 8.18 19.29
N ASP A 176 9.36 7.98 20.59
CA ASP A 176 9.29 9.04 21.61
C ASP A 176 10.70 9.49 22.03
N LYS A 177 11.44 10.00 21.05
CA LYS A 177 12.79 10.57 21.20
C LYS A 177 12.81 11.95 20.57
N GLU A 178 13.66 12.83 21.08
CA GLU A 178 13.91 14.11 20.43
C GLU A 178 14.68 13.86 19.12
N TRP A 179 13.99 14.03 18.00
CA TRP A 179 14.57 13.99 16.66
C TRP A 179 15.12 15.38 16.32
N GLU A 180 16.37 15.44 15.85
CA GLU A 180 16.99 16.71 15.49
C GLU A 180 16.29 17.35 14.27
N ASN A 181 15.80 16.51 13.34
CA ASN A 181 15.00 16.93 12.21
C ASN A 181 14.12 15.76 11.68
N GLY A 182 13.20 16.07 10.76
CA GLY A 182 12.29 15.07 10.18
C GLY A 182 12.94 14.01 9.29
N LEU A 183 14.15 14.26 8.77
CA LEU A 183 14.90 13.27 7.98
C LEU A 183 15.38 12.14 8.88
N ASP A 184 15.85 12.45 10.09
CA ASP A 184 16.33 11.44 11.06
C ASP A 184 15.18 10.51 11.49
N LEU A 185 13.99 11.08 11.72
CA LEU A 185 12.78 10.31 11.99
C LEU A 185 12.44 9.37 10.82
N TYR A 186 12.57 9.86 9.59
CA TYR A 186 12.27 9.08 8.40
C TYR A 186 13.29 7.95 8.20
N GLU A 187 14.59 8.22 8.34
CA GLU A 187 15.64 7.20 8.28
C GLU A 187 15.48 6.15 9.38
N PHE A 188 15.10 6.58 10.59
CA PHE A 188 14.82 5.67 11.68
C PHE A 188 13.62 4.76 11.37
N ALA A 189 12.54 5.32 10.83
CA ALA A 189 11.36 4.56 10.44
C ALA A 189 11.64 3.56 9.31
N ASP A 190 12.48 3.93 8.34
CA ASP A 190 12.87 3.03 7.26
C ASP A 190 13.71 1.86 7.79
N LYS A 191 14.67 2.13 8.66
CA LYS A 191 15.50 1.10 9.33
C LYS A 191 14.69 0.22 10.29
N SER A 192 13.73 0.79 11.01
CA SER A 192 12.86 0.03 11.92
C SER A 192 11.86 -0.84 11.15
N MET A 193 11.32 -0.37 10.02
CA MET A 193 10.51 -1.19 9.12
C MET A 193 11.30 -2.38 8.56
N ILE A 194 12.58 -2.16 8.21
CA ILE A 194 13.48 -3.25 7.81
C ILE A 194 13.66 -4.24 8.96
N GLY A 195 13.90 -3.77 10.19
CA GLY A 195 14.03 -4.64 11.37
C GLY A 195 12.77 -5.43 11.73
N VAL A 196 11.58 -4.83 11.64
CA VAL A 196 10.29 -5.52 11.83
C VAL A 196 10.06 -6.54 10.71
N SER A 197 10.46 -6.21 9.48
CA SER A 197 10.42 -7.17 8.40
C SER A 197 11.39 -8.33 8.64
N GLU A 198 12.63 -8.10 9.11
CA GLU A 198 13.59 -9.15 9.46
C GLU A 198 13.13 -10.03 10.63
N LEU A 199 12.50 -9.46 11.66
CA LEU A 199 11.86 -10.20 12.76
C LEU A 199 10.73 -11.11 12.27
N LEU A 200 9.93 -10.65 11.30
CA LEU A 200 8.93 -11.47 10.61
C LEU A 200 9.57 -12.52 9.67
N PHE A 201 10.79 -12.26 9.16
CA PHE A 201 11.51 -13.11 8.21
C PHE A 201 12.63 -13.96 8.82
N HIS A 202 12.78 -14.02 10.15
CA HIS A 202 13.78 -14.82 10.86
C HIS A 202 13.52 -16.35 10.83
N GLN A 203 13.19 -16.87 9.65
CA GLN A 203 13.51 -18.24 9.24
C GLN A 203 14.21 -18.35 7.88
N GLN A 204 14.44 -17.28 7.11
CA GLN A 204 15.22 -17.36 5.86
C GLN A 204 16.07 -16.10 5.66
N GLY A 205 17.36 -16.21 5.96
CA GLY A 205 18.33 -15.12 5.82
C GLY A 205 18.52 -14.71 4.36
N LEU A 206 18.32 -13.43 4.08
CA LEU A 206 18.63 -12.81 2.80
C LEU A 206 20.13 -12.45 2.78
N VAL A 207 20.92 -13.29 2.10
CA VAL A 207 22.33 -12.98 1.82
C VAL A 207 22.38 -11.98 0.66
N LEU A 208 22.54 -10.71 0.99
CA LEU A 208 22.85 -9.65 0.03
C LEU A 208 24.35 -9.71 -0.31
N ASN A 209 24.70 -10.53 -1.29
CA ASN A 209 26.03 -10.48 -1.88
C ASN A 209 26.17 -9.23 -2.76
N ASP A 210 27.16 -8.42 -2.40
CA ASP A 210 27.92 -7.44 -3.19
C ASP A 210 27.21 -6.24 -3.84
N TYR A 211 25.98 -5.88 -3.46
CA TYR A 211 25.44 -4.57 -3.82
C TYR A 211 25.44 -3.65 -2.60
N SER A 212 26.21 -2.57 -2.70
CA SER A 212 26.13 -1.50 -1.72
C SER A 212 24.89 -0.66 -2.00
N GLU A 213 24.16 -0.28 -0.96
CA GLU A 213 22.99 0.61 -1.02
C GLU A 213 23.31 1.93 -1.76
N SER A 214 24.59 2.35 -1.73
CA SER A 214 25.14 3.46 -2.50
C SER A 214 24.99 3.31 -4.02
N ASP A 215 25.01 2.10 -4.57
CA ASP A 215 24.84 1.86 -6.02
C ASP A 215 23.39 2.08 -6.48
N LEU A 216 22.43 2.01 -5.55
CA LEU A 216 21.00 2.18 -5.83
C LEU A 216 20.54 3.64 -5.78
N LEU A 217 21.28 4.50 -5.09
CA LEU A 217 20.88 5.90 -4.86
C LEU A 217 21.56 6.91 -5.81
N HIS A 218 22.70 6.58 -6.43
CA HIS A 218 23.49 7.51 -7.24
C HIS A 218 23.26 7.43 -8.77
N GLN A 219 22.04 7.09 -9.23
CA GLN A 219 21.61 7.33 -10.62
C GLN A 219 20.66 8.54 -10.78
N LEU A 220 20.84 9.56 -9.93
CA LEU A 220 20.34 10.93 -10.15
C LEU A 220 21.41 11.95 -9.81
#